data_AF-A0A8J7XSH2-F1
#
_entry.id   AF-A0A8J7XSH2-F1
#
_cell.length_a   1.000
_cell.length_b   1.000
_cell.length_c   1.000
_cell.angle_alpha   90.00
_cell.angle_beta   90.00
_cell.angle_gamma   90.00
#
_symmetry.space_group_name_H-M   'P 1'
#
loop_
_entity.id
_entity.type
_entity.pdbx_description
1 polymer ?
#
loop_
_entity_poly.entity_id
_entity_poly.type
_entity_poly.pdbx_seq_one_letter_code
_entity_poly.pdbx_strand_id
1 'polypeptide(L)'
;MENLIFACMAPARGSGLNFNVPLFAASIRTFAGTLSGCPIWVLIPQSEHEITEETRKQLVSLDVKVISFTIDPDVLRFPFAGYVRAAAAAESLAEEHTKFLAWMGLDTLIIREPIHFLLDEDKTVGYRPVHHTVIGSMHDEPLDSFWELIYQKCHVSEDKIFPMRTHVDYNTLRPYFNAGHLIVRPEKCLLHTWWDYFKKLYRDPCFEEYYKKDECYTIFIHQAILAGVILSTVKRHKLQELPFTYNYPLHLYHESPRDLRPQDVNDLITARYEEPHVFETIPFHNPLKSWLTRFFSQR
;
A
#
# COMPACT_ATOMS: atom_id res chain seq x y z
N MET A 1 -5.73 -21.99 10.23
CA MET A 1 -4.81 -20.88 9.94
C MET A 1 -5.17 -20.37 8.56
N GLU A 2 -5.47 -19.09 8.43
CA GLU A 2 -5.78 -18.50 7.13
C GLU A 2 -4.51 -18.45 6.28
N ASN A 3 -4.65 -18.54 4.96
CA ASN A 3 -3.48 -18.40 4.09
C ASN A 3 -3.11 -16.93 3.86
N LEU A 4 -4.12 -16.05 3.83
CA LEU A 4 -3.97 -14.63 3.52
C LEU A 4 -5.05 -13.83 4.25
N ILE A 5 -4.69 -12.64 4.72
CA ILE A 5 -5.64 -11.61 5.17
C ILE A 5 -5.41 -10.36 4.32
N PHE A 6 -6.48 -9.78 3.79
CA PHE A 6 -6.45 -8.45 3.18
C PHE A 6 -6.63 -7.40 4.27
N ALA A 7 -5.76 -6.39 4.30
CA ALA A 7 -5.86 -5.31 5.26
C ALA A 7 -5.60 -3.94 4.64
N CYS A 8 -6.36 -2.95 5.07
CA CYS A 8 -6.15 -1.55 4.74
C CYS A 8 -6.48 -0.65 5.92
N MET A 9 -6.06 0.62 5.83
CA MET A 9 -6.53 1.67 6.73
C MET A 9 -7.64 2.47 6.06
N ALA A 10 -8.66 2.85 6.82
CA ALA A 10 -9.62 3.85 6.44
C ALA A 10 -9.65 5.03 7.44
N PRO A 11 -10.04 6.23 7.00
CA PRO A 11 -10.41 7.28 7.95
C PRO A 11 -11.62 6.83 8.79
N ALA A 12 -11.79 7.39 9.99
CA ALA A 12 -12.93 7.05 10.85
C ALA A 12 -14.28 7.56 10.30
N ARG A 13 -14.29 8.40 9.25
CA ARG A 13 -15.50 8.97 8.63
C ARG A 13 -15.26 9.38 7.18
N GLY A 14 -16.35 9.69 6.47
CA GLY A 14 -16.32 10.27 5.13
C GLY A 14 -16.25 9.23 4.01
N SER A 15 -15.93 9.69 2.80
CA SER A 15 -15.95 8.85 1.59
C SER A 15 -14.98 7.66 1.67
N GLY A 16 -13.86 7.79 2.39
CA GLY A 16 -12.95 6.67 2.63
C GLY A 16 -13.67 5.49 3.27
N LEU A 17 -14.38 5.72 4.37
CA LEU A 17 -15.10 4.66 5.09
C LEU A 17 -16.39 4.25 4.36
N ASN A 18 -17.17 5.21 3.89
CA ASN A 18 -18.53 4.94 3.39
C ASN A 18 -18.56 4.46 1.93
N PHE A 19 -17.46 4.62 1.20
CA PHE A 19 -17.40 4.23 -0.21
C PHE A 19 -16.17 3.42 -0.57
N ASN A 20 -14.96 3.93 -0.28
CA ASN A 20 -13.75 3.24 -0.73
C ASN A 20 -13.61 1.88 -0.04
N VAL A 21 -13.96 1.77 1.25
CA VAL A 21 -13.95 0.47 1.94
C VAL A 21 -14.93 -0.53 1.30
N PRO A 22 -16.23 -0.19 1.12
CA PRO A 22 -17.13 -1.08 0.38
C PRO A 22 -16.65 -1.44 -1.02
N LEU A 23 -16.06 -0.49 -1.78
CA LEU A 23 -15.56 -0.76 -3.14
C LEU A 23 -14.38 -1.73 -3.11
N PHE A 24 -13.40 -1.49 -2.24
CA PHE A 24 -12.26 -2.37 -2.01
C PHE A 24 -12.72 -3.78 -1.64
N ALA A 25 -13.57 -3.90 -0.61
CA ALA A 25 -14.06 -5.19 -0.13
C ALA A 25 -14.92 -5.92 -1.16
N ALA A 26 -15.85 -5.22 -1.82
CA ALA A 26 -16.66 -5.82 -2.88
C ALA A 26 -15.81 -6.29 -4.06
N SER A 27 -14.73 -5.60 -4.40
CA SER A 27 -13.81 -6.03 -5.45
C SER A 27 -13.10 -7.34 -5.07
N ILE A 28 -12.66 -7.49 -3.81
CA ILE A 28 -12.10 -8.75 -3.30
C ILE A 28 -13.13 -9.88 -3.40
N ARG A 29 -14.33 -9.66 -2.86
CA ARG A 29 -15.41 -10.66 -2.87
C ARG A 29 -15.81 -11.09 -4.28
N THR A 30 -15.70 -10.19 -5.26
CA THR A 30 -16.11 -10.45 -6.64
C THR A 30 -15.00 -11.08 -7.48
N PHE A 31 -13.77 -10.56 -7.37
CA PHE A 31 -12.72 -10.81 -8.37
C PHE A 31 -11.49 -11.53 -7.83
N ALA A 32 -11.34 -11.70 -6.51
CA ALA A 32 -10.15 -12.35 -5.94
C ALA A 32 -10.12 -13.88 -6.12
N GLY A 33 -11.05 -14.47 -6.88
CA GLY A 33 -11.04 -15.91 -7.19
C GLY A 33 -11.08 -16.78 -5.94
N THR A 34 -10.12 -17.69 -5.79
CA THR A 34 -10.01 -18.56 -4.60
C THR A 34 -9.71 -17.78 -3.31
N LEU A 35 -9.19 -16.55 -3.42
CA LEU A 35 -8.92 -15.65 -2.29
C LEU A 35 -10.12 -14.77 -1.92
N SER A 36 -11.24 -14.87 -2.63
CA SER A 36 -12.45 -14.07 -2.37
C SER A 36 -13.07 -14.32 -0.99
N GLY A 37 -12.83 -15.49 -0.40
CA GLY A 37 -13.27 -15.85 0.96
C GLY A 37 -12.32 -15.44 2.08
N CYS A 38 -11.13 -14.89 1.78
CA CYS A 38 -10.17 -14.52 2.81
C CYS A 38 -10.69 -13.36 3.69
N PRO A 39 -10.28 -13.28 4.97
CA PRO A 39 -10.68 -12.17 5.83
C PRO A 39 -10.26 -10.81 5.28
N ILE A 40 -11.12 -9.81 5.49
CA ILE A 40 -10.86 -8.41 5.13
C ILE A 40 -10.88 -7.58 6.42
N TRP A 41 -9.75 -6.98 6.75
CA TRP A 41 -9.58 -6.13 7.91
C TRP A 41 -9.46 -4.67 7.51
N VAL A 42 -10.28 -3.83 8.13
CA VAL A 42 -10.25 -2.38 7.91
C VAL A 42 -9.91 -1.73 9.22
N LEU A 43 -8.73 -1.12 9.27
CA LEU A 43 -8.24 -0.45 10.45
C LEU A 43 -8.64 1.01 10.45
N ILE A 44 -9.28 1.45 11.53
CA ILE A 44 -9.69 2.84 11.72
C ILE A 44 -9.07 3.39 13.01
N PRO A 45 -8.66 4.67 13.05
CA PRO A 45 -8.21 5.27 14.29
C PRO A 45 -9.38 5.30 15.27
N GLN A 46 -9.10 5.02 16.55
CA GLN A 46 -10.10 5.11 17.60
C GLN A 46 -10.72 6.52 17.61
N SER A 47 -12.05 6.57 17.57
CA SER A 47 -12.83 7.81 17.51
C SER A 47 -14.05 7.68 18.40
N GLU A 48 -14.54 8.81 18.90
CA GLU A 48 -15.82 8.90 19.62
C GLU A 48 -17.03 8.82 18.67
N HIS A 49 -16.79 8.98 17.37
CA HIS A 49 -17.86 8.92 16.37
C HIS A 49 -18.19 7.47 16.01
N GLU A 50 -19.48 7.15 16.02
CA GLU A 50 -19.97 5.85 15.59
C GLU A 50 -20.04 5.75 14.06
N ILE A 51 -19.73 4.55 13.55
CA ILE A 51 -19.99 4.19 12.16
C ILE A 51 -21.50 4.18 11.97
N THR A 52 -21.99 4.86 10.93
CA THR A 52 -23.42 4.91 10.63
C THR A 52 -24.00 3.50 10.44
N GLU A 53 -25.28 3.31 10.77
CA GLU A 53 -25.94 2.01 10.63
C GLU A 53 -25.98 1.50 9.18
N GLU A 54 -26.09 2.42 8.21
CA GLU A 54 -26.03 2.08 6.79
C GLU A 54 -24.65 1.52 6.41
N THR A 55 -23.58 2.25 6.76
CA THR A 55 -22.21 1.79 6.54
C THR A 55 -21.96 0.47 7.26
N ARG A 56 -22.39 0.33 8.52
CA ARG A 56 -22.26 -0.91 9.29
C ARG A 56 -22.91 -2.09 8.57
N LYS A 57 -24.15 -1.93 8.09
CA LYS A 57 -24.86 -2.98 7.33
C LYS A 57 -24.11 -3.39 6.07
N GLN A 58 -23.56 -2.43 5.34
CA GLN A 58 -22.79 -2.69 4.12
C GLN A 58 -21.47 -3.41 4.42
N LEU A 59 -20.76 -3.02 5.49
CA LEU A 59 -19.53 -3.70 5.90
C LEU A 59 -19.81 -5.14 6.37
N VAL A 60 -20.91 -5.35 7.10
CA VAL A 60 -21.35 -6.70 7.51
C VAL A 60 -21.71 -7.56 6.31
N SER A 61 -22.43 -7.02 5.31
CA SER A 61 -22.80 -7.81 4.11
C SER A 61 -21.59 -8.20 3.25
N LEU A 62 -20.48 -7.48 3.36
CA LEU A 62 -19.21 -7.77 2.71
C LEU A 62 -18.25 -8.59 3.58
N ASP A 63 -18.68 -9.01 4.77
CA ASP A 63 -17.86 -9.72 5.76
C ASP A 63 -16.54 -8.97 6.06
N VAL A 64 -16.65 -7.67 6.31
CA VAL A 64 -15.53 -6.80 6.68
C VAL A 64 -15.43 -6.71 8.20
N LYS A 65 -14.25 -7.01 8.74
CA LYS A 65 -13.93 -6.78 10.15
C LYS A 65 -13.31 -5.40 10.32
N VAL A 66 -14.05 -4.50 10.96
CA VAL A 66 -13.53 -3.18 11.36
C VAL A 66 -12.79 -3.30 12.68
N ILE A 67 -11.56 -2.80 12.72
CA ILE A 67 -10.67 -2.89 13.88
C ILE A 67 -10.22 -1.48 14.24
N SER A 68 -10.45 -1.06 15.48
CA SER A 68 -9.92 0.21 15.97
C SER A 68 -8.46 0.05 16.38
N PHE A 69 -7.66 1.10 16.15
CA PHE A 69 -6.30 1.20 16.69
C PHE A 69 -6.09 2.55 17.36
N THR A 70 -5.24 2.55 18.38
CA THR A 70 -4.88 3.77 19.11
C THR A 70 -3.62 4.40 18.53
N ILE A 71 -3.68 5.71 18.37
CA ILE A 71 -2.58 6.57 17.97
C ILE A 71 -2.71 7.92 18.68
N ASP A 72 -1.57 8.50 19.04
CA ASP A 72 -1.52 9.85 19.59
C ASP A 72 -2.09 10.87 18.56
N PRO A 73 -3.05 11.74 18.94
CA PRO A 73 -3.66 12.71 18.02
C PRO A 73 -2.67 13.66 17.34
N ASP A 74 -1.59 14.06 18.01
CA ASP A 74 -0.58 14.94 17.44
C ASP A 74 0.34 14.22 16.45
N VAL A 75 0.51 12.90 16.62
CA VAL A 75 1.20 12.04 15.66
C VAL A 75 0.31 11.79 14.45
N LEU A 76 -0.99 11.54 14.65
CA LEU A 76 -1.97 11.28 13.59
C LEU A 76 -2.09 12.43 12.57
N ARG A 77 -1.79 13.68 13.00
CA ARG A 77 -1.77 14.86 12.12
C ARG A 77 -0.64 14.85 11.11
N PHE A 78 0.42 14.08 11.32
CA PHE A 78 1.51 14.00 10.37
C PHE A 78 1.13 13.10 9.19
N PRO A 79 1.44 13.50 7.93
CA PRO A 79 1.08 12.72 6.74
C PRO A 79 1.42 11.24 6.86
N PHE A 80 0.44 10.38 6.58
CA PHE A 80 0.53 8.92 6.62
C PHE A 80 0.94 8.28 7.96
N ALA A 81 1.10 9.04 9.06
CA ALA A 81 1.45 8.45 10.36
C ALA A 81 0.40 7.44 10.85
N GLY A 82 -0.89 7.75 10.66
CA GLY A 82 -1.98 6.82 10.91
C GLY A 82 -1.87 5.53 10.08
N TYR A 83 -1.46 5.65 8.81
CA TYR A 83 -1.32 4.52 7.89
C TYR A 83 -0.20 3.57 8.34
N VAL A 84 0.97 4.11 8.68
CA VAL A 84 2.09 3.32 9.20
C VAL A 84 1.71 2.64 10.52
N ARG A 85 1.06 3.36 11.44
CA ARG A 85 0.62 2.81 12.72
C ARG A 85 -0.42 1.70 12.56
N ALA A 86 -1.35 1.87 11.62
CA ALA A 86 -2.35 0.87 11.28
C ALA A 86 -1.68 -0.37 10.69
N ALA A 87 -0.72 -0.22 9.78
CA ALA A 87 0.05 -1.32 9.21
C ALA A 87 0.68 -2.20 10.31
N ALA A 88 1.33 -1.57 11.29
CA ALA A 88 1.90 -2.25 12.46
C ALA A 88 0.82 -2.95 13.31
N ALA A 89 -0.33 -2.32 13.55
CA ALA A 89 -1.43 -2.95 14.28
C ALA A 89 -1.99 -4.17 13.55
N ALA A 90 -2.16 -4.08 12.23
CA ALA A 90 -2.65 -5.17 11.40
C ALA A 90 -1.67 -6.36 11.44
N GLU A 91 -0.37 -6.11 11.33
CA GLU A 91 0.65 -7.15 11.39
C GLU A 91 0.68 -7.87 12.74
N SER A 92 0.67 -7.12 13.86
CA SER A 92 0.65 -7.72 15.20
C SER A 92 -0.61 -8.55 15.46
N LEU A 93 -1.76 -8.17 14.89
CA LEU A 93 -2.97 -8.97 14.98
C LEU A 93 -2.91 -10.22 14.08
N ALA A 94 -2.14 -10.18 13.01
CA ALA A 94 -2.07 -11.24 12.00
C ALA A 94 -1.04 -12.34 12.31
N GLU A 95 -0.05 -12.08 13.18
CA GLU A 95 1.11 -12.93 13.50
C GLU A 95 0.78 -14.43 13.68
N GLU A 96 -0.30 -14.74 14.39
CA GLU A 96 -0.70 -16.13 14.67
C GLU A 96 -1.93 -16.60 13.88
N HIS A 97 -2.45 -15.76 12.98
CA HIS A 97 -3.73 -16.01 12.29
C HIS A 97 -3.56 -16.32 10.81
N THR A 98 -2.49 -15.84 10.18
CA THR A 98 -2.28 -16.00 8.74
C THR A 98 -0.82 -16.16 8.36
N LYS A 99 -0.57 -16.85 7.24
CA LYS A 99 0.77 -16.93 6.63
C LYS A 99 1.17 -15.61 5.95
N PHE A 100 0.21 -14.86 5.45
CA PHE A 100 0.44 -13.62 4.70
C PHE A 100 -0.57 -12.53 5.09
N LEU A 101 -0.09 -11.29 5.13
CA LEU A 101 -0.89 -10.08 5.25
C LEU A 101 -0.68 -9.22 4.00
N ALA A 102 -1.75 -8.98 3.23
CA ALA A 102 -1.76 -8.04 2.13
C ALA A 102 -2.15 -6.66 2.65
N TRP A 103 -1.16 -5.81 2.90
CA TRP A 103 -1.33 -4.42 3.31
C TRP A 103 -1.46 -3.52 2.09
N MET A 104 -2.62 -2.89 1.92
CA MET A 104 -2.99 -2.19 0.69
C MET A 104 -3.50 -0.77 0.96
N GLY A 105 -3.29 0.11 -0.02
CA GLY A 105 -3.97 1.39 -0.12
C GLY A 105 -5.47 1.16 -0.32
N LEU A 106 -6.29 1.96 0.37
CA LEU A 106 -7.75 1.87 0.32
C LEU A 106 -8.32 2.17 -1.08
N ASP A 107 -7.55 2.86 -1.89
CA ASP A 107 -7.78 3.18 -3.28
C ASP A 107 -7.35 2.07 -4.26
N THR A 108 -7.20 0.83 -3.76
CA THR A 108 -6.91 -0.34 -4.61
C THR A 108 -8.19 -1.05 -5.02
N LEU A 109 -8.21 -1.54 -6.26
CA LEU A 109 -9.22 -2.44 -6.78
C LEU A 109 -8.60 -3.81 -7.10
N ILE A 110 -9.24 -4.89 -6.68
CA ILE A 110 -8.94 -6.24 -7.19
C ILE A 110 -9.75 -6.45 -8.47
N ILE A 111 -9.06 -6.73 -9.56
CA ILE A 111 -9.65 -6.90 -10.90
C ILE A 111 -9.67 -8.37 -11.31
N ARG A 112 -8.64 -9.12 -10.89
CA ARG A 112 -8.50 -10.56 -11.07
C ARG A 112 -7.87 -11.19 -9.84
N GLU A 113 -7.88 -12.51 -9.80
CA GLU A 113 -7.34 -13.30 -8.68
C GLU A 113 -5.85 -12.98 -8.43
N PRO A 114 -5.49 -12.44 -7.24
CA PRO A 114 -4.14 -12.03 -6.93
C PRO A 114 -3.30 -13.19 -6.37
N ILE A 115 -3.14 -14.26 -7.15
CA ILE A 115 -2.46 -15.49 -6.69
C ILE A 115 -1.03 -15.26 -6.19
N HIS A 116 -0.34 -14.22 -6.70
CA HIS A 116 1.01 -13.87 -6.23
C HIS A 116 1.04 -13.14 -4.89
N PHE A 117 -0.11 -12.94 -4.23
CA PHE A 117 -0.15 -12.59 -2.81
C PHE A 117 0.21 -13.80 -1.92
N LEU A 118 0.11 -15.02 -2.46
CA LEU A 118 0.72 -16.20 -1.85
C LEU A 118 2.17 -16.27 -2.32
N LEU A 119 3.07 -15.64 -1.57
CA LEU A 119 4.49 -15.58 -1.92
C LEU A 119 5.14 -16.96 -1.94
N ASP A 120 6.20 -17.10 -2.73
CA ASP A 120 7.00 -18.31 -2.73
C ASP A 120 7.55 -18.60 -1.32
N GLU A 121 7.81 -19.88 -1.02
CA GLU A 121 8.17 -20.32 0.34
C GLU A 121 9.40 -19.61 0.89
N ASP A 122 10.38 -19.33 0.04
CA ASP A 122 11.60 -18.65 0.45
C ASP A 122 11.47 -17.13 0.54
N LYS A 123 10.35 -16.53 0.14
CA LYS A 123 10.13 -15.07 0.10
C LYS A 123 9.41 -14.59 1.35
N THR A 124 9.72 -13.36 1.77
CA THR A 124 9.15 -12.73 2.97
C THR A 124 8.36 -11.47 2.68
N VAL A 125 8.67 -10.78 1.56
CA VAL A 125 7.99 -9.54 1.16
C VAL A 125 7.70 -9.57 -0.33
N GLY A 126 6.42 -9.43 -0.68
CA GLY A 126 5.95 -9.12 -2.03
C GLY A 126 5.78 -7.61 -2.18
N TYR A 127 6.26 -7.04 -3.27
CA TYR A 127 6.24 -5.59 -3.47
C TYR A 127 6.11 -5.19 -4.93
N ARG A 128 5.79 -3.91 -5.13
CA ARG A 128 6.02 -3.20 -6.38
C ARG A 128 6.88 -1.96 -6.11
N PRO A 129 7.77 -1.58 -7.04
CA PRO A 129 8.41 -0.27 -7.01
C PRO A 129 7.39 0.87 -6.99
N VAL A 130 7.83 2.05 -6.59
CA VAL A 130 7.05 3.29 -6.72
C VAL A 130 6.68 3.59 -8.18
N HIS A 131 5.60 4.35 -8.37
CA HIS A 131 5.14 4.70 -9.72
C HIS A 131 6.02 5.77 -10.36
N HIS A 132 6.23 6.87 -9.65
CA HIS A 132 7.14 7.95 -10.02
C HIS A 132 8.35 8.01 -9.08
N THR A 133 9.38 8.72 -9.52
CA THR A 133 10.61 8.99 -8.78
C THR A 133 10.30 9.80 -7.54
N VAL A 134 9.60 10.94 -7.67
CA VAL A 134 9.29 11.88 -6.59
C VAL A 134 10.55 12.21 -5.78
N ILE A 135 10.66 11.77 -4.51
CA ILE A 135 11.84 11.95 -3.66
C ILE A 135 12.87 10.81 -3.79
N GLY A 136 12.73 9.92 -4.76
CA GLY A 136 13.56 8.74 -4.94
C GLY A 136 14.99 9.05 -5.38
N SER A 137 15.94 8.22 -4.96
CA SER A 137 17.37 8.40 -5.28
C SER A 137 17.75 7.64 -6.56
N MET A 138 18.32 8.33 -7.54
CA MET A 138 18.79 7.74 -8.81
C MET A 138 19.95 6.76 -8.56
N HIS A 139 19.94 5.58 -9.17
CA HIS A 139 20.93 4.53 -8.89
C HIS A 139 22.37 4.92 -9.29
N ASP A 140 22.50 5.54 -10.47
CA ASP A 140 23.80 5.83 -11.10
C ASP A 140 24.33 7.24 -10.77
N GLU A 141 23.58 8.02 -9.99
CA GLU A 141 24.00 9.33 -9.48
C GLU A 141 24.56 9.20 -8.06
N PRO A 142 25.40 10.14 -7.59
CA PRO A 142 25.82 10.17 -6.20
C PRO A 142 24.63 10.13 -5.23
N LEU A 143 24.82 9.46 -4.08
CA LEU A 143 23.79 9.44 -3.04
C LEU A 143 23.56 10.86 -2.51
N ASP A 144 22.33 11.33 -2.56
CA ASP A 144 21.95 12.63 -2.01
C ASP A 144 21.90 12.59 -0.48
N SER A 145 22.01 13.77 0.14
CA SER A 145 22.11 13.90 1.60
C SER A 145 20.84 13.46 2.34
N PHE A 146 19.67 13.48 1.69
CA PHE A 146 18.43 12.98 2.30
C PHE A 146 18.48 11.46 2.41
N TRP A 147 18.83 10.77 1.33
CA TRP A 147 18.93 9.30 1.34
C TRP A 147 20.13 8.78 2.11
N GLU A 148 21.25 9.52 2.16
CA GLU A 148 22.36 9.22 3.07
C GLU A 148 21.87 9.22 4.52
N LEU A 149 21.08 10.22 4.92
CA LEU A 149 20.50 10.29 6.26
C LEU A 149 19.51 9.15 6.53
N ILE A 150 18.65 8.79 5.57
CA ILE A 150 17.74 7.64 5.69
C ILE A 150 18.53 6.35 5.90
N TYR A 151 19.56 6.11 5.09
CA TYR A 151 20.39 4.90 5.19
C TYR A 151 21.16 4.86 6.51
N GLN A 152 21.72 5.99 6.95
CA GLN A 152 22.40 6.09 8.24
C GLN A 152 21.44 5.79 9.41
N LYS A 153 20.28 6.45 9.44
CA LYS A 153 19.29 6.32 10.53
C LYS A 153 18.62 4.95 10.55
N CYS A 154 18.50 4.28 9.39
CA CYS A 154 17.94 2.92 9.27
C CYS A 154 19.00 1.81 9.29
N HIS A 155 20.28 2.14 9.39
CA HIS A 155 21.41 1.20 9.37
C HIS A 155 21.46 0.32 8.11
N VAL A 156 21.27 0.94 6.94
CA VAL A 156 21.37 0.27 5.63
C VAL A 156 22.84 0.09 5.26
N SER A 157 23.20 -1.14 4.91
CA SER A 157 24.53 -1.49 4.38
C SER A 157 24.56 -1.35 2.86
N GLU A 158 25.66 -0.85 2.30
CA GLU A 158 25.81 -0.60 0.86
C GLU A 158 25.61 -1.84 -0.01
N ASP A 159 26.02 -3.02 0.48
CA ASP A 159 25.88 -4.31 -0.23
C ASP A 159 24.41 -4.73 -0.46
N LYS A 160 23.47 -4.05 0.18
CA LYS A 160 22.03 -4.30 0.05
C LYS A 160 21.35 -3.38 -0.96
N ILE A 161 22.06 -2.39 -1.50
CA ILE A 161 21.51 -1.46 -2.49
C ILE A 161 21.55 -2.14 -3.87
N PHE A 162 20.44 -2.07 -4.60
CA PHE A 162 20.32 -2.64 -5.94
C PHE A 162 19.43 -1.76 -6.83
N PRO A 163 19.56 -1.85 -8.17
CA PRO A 163 18.74 -1.05 -9.06
C PRO A 163 17.28 -1.53 -9.06
N MET A 164 16.36 -0.58 -9.06
CA MET A 164 14.92 -0.79 -9.14
C MET A 164 14.32 0.20 -10.14
N ARG A 165 13.40 -0.23 -10.99
CA ARG A 165 12.77 0.66 -11.98
C ARG A 165 11.42 1.19 -11.50
N THR A 166 11.21 2.49 -11.63
CA THR A 166 9.88 3.08 -11.44
C THR A 166 8.94 2.65 -12.56
N HIS A 167 7.64 2.64 -12.27
CA HIS A 167 6.65 2.19 -13.25
C HIS A 167 6.43 3.21 -14.39
N VAL A 168 6.29 4.49 -14.05
CA VAL A 168 5.86 5.54 -14.98
C VAL A 168 7.06 6.26 -15.61
N ASP A 169 7.95 6.82 -14.79
CA ASP A 169 9.14 7.53 -15.33
C ASP A 169 10.14 6.58 -16.00
N TYR A 170 10.06 5.29 -15.66
CA TYR A 170 11.00 4.25 -16.09
C TYR A 170 12.47 4.54 -15.69
N ASN A 171 12.66 5.37 -14.67
CA ASN A 171 13.95 5.69 -14.09
C ASN A 171 14.49 4.53 -13.28
N THR A 172 15.82 4.37 -13.26
CA THR A 172 16.49 3.37 -12.43
C THR A 172 16.93 4.02 -11.12
N LEU A 173 16.24 3.66 -10.05
CA LEU A 173 16.48 4.15 -8.70
C LEU A 173 17.24 3.14 -7.86
N ARG A 174 17.77 3.61 -6.74
CA ARG A 174 18.00 2.78 -5.55
C ARG A 174 16.65 2.24 -5.04
N PRO A 175 16.63 1.17 -4.23
CA PRO A 175 15.38 0.49 -3.88
C PRO A 175 14.36 1.44 -3.23
N TYR A 176 13.20 1.59 -3.87
CA TYR A 176 12.13 2.46 -3.40
C TYR A 176 10.76 1.81 -3.66
N PHE A 177 10.12 1.38 -2.57
CA PHE A 177 8.96 0.50 -2.58
C PHE A 177 7.66 1.31 -2.45
N ASN A 178 6.60 0.92 -3.17
CA ASN A 178 5.29 1.55 -2.98
C ASN A 178 4.67 1.10 -1.66
N ALA A 179 4.50 2.03 -0.72
CA ALA A 179 3.95 1.73 0.62
C ALA A 179 2.48 1.30 0.60
N GLY A 180 1.75 1.64 -0.47
CA GLY A 180 0.35 1.27 -0.67
C GLY A 180 0.14 -0.16 -1.17
N HIS A 181 1.19 -0.96 -1.35
CA HIS A 181 1.07 -2.32 -1.85
C HIS A 181 2.20 -3.24 -1.35
N LEU A 182 1.96 -3.89 -0.21
CA LEU A 182 2.91 -4.78 0.43
C LEU A 182 2.26 -6.10 0.81
N ILE A 183 2.91 -7.20 0.50
CA ILE A 183 2.56 -8.52 1.01
C ILE A 183 3.64 -8.94 1.98
N VAL A 184 3.30 -9.14 3.24
CA VAL A 184 4.27 -9.45 4.29
C VAL A 184 3.95 -10.77 4.97
N ARG A 185 4.99 -11.37 5.53
CA ARG A 185 4.89 -12.45 6.51
C ARG A 185 4.78 -11.84 7.91
N PRO A 186 3.63 -11.92 8.60
CA PRO A 186 3.44 -11.20 9.85
C PRO A 186 4.45 -11.57 10.94
N GLU A 187 4.93 -12.81 10.96
CA GLU A 187 5.95 -13.30 11.90
C GLU A 187 7.35 -12.70 11.67
N LYS A 188 7.51 -11.84 10.66
CA LYS A 188 8.73 -11.07 10.40
C LYS A 188 8.69 -9.65 10.95
N CYS A 189 7.55 -9.20 11.47
CA CYS A 189 7.37 -7.92 12.16
C CYS A 189 7.89 -6.71 11.33
N LEU A 190 7.75 -6.75 10.00
CA LEU A 190 8.28 -5.72 9.11
C LEU A 190 7.52 -4.40 9.27
N LEU A 191 6.19 -4.46 9.28
CA LEU A 191 5.33 -3.27 9.41
C LEU A 191 5.41 -2.69 10.83
N HIS A 192 5.59 -3.52 11.85
CA HIS A 192 5.90 -3.10 13.21
C HIS A 192 7.23 -2.36 13.27
N THR A 193 8.28 -2.94 12.67
CA THR A 193 9.60 -2.29 12.58
C THR A 193 9.50 -0.97 11.82
N TRP A 194 8.72 -0.92 10.74
CA TRP A 194 8.47 0.30 9.99
C TRP A 194 7.86 1.41 10.87
N TRP A 195 6.87 1.08 11.69
CA TRP A 195 6.31 2.02 12.66
C TRP A 195 7.32 2.50 13.71
N ASP A 196 8.15 1.60 14.25
CA ASP A 196 9.16 1.95 15.25
C ASP A 196 10.20 2.94 14.71
N TYR A 197 10.64 2.77 13.46
CA TYR A 197 11.52 3.72 12.81
C TYR A 197 10.78 5.01 12.45
N PHE A 198 9.58 4.91 11.89
CA PHE A 198 8.78 6.08 11.55
C PHE A 198 8.59 7.01 12.75
N LYS A 199 8.15 6.46 13.89
CA LYS A 199 7.89 7.21 15.13
C LYS A 199 9.13 7.94 15.65
N LYS A 200 10.33 7.41 15.42
CA LYS A 200 11.60 8.03 15.82
C LYS A 200 12.02 9.15 14.87
N LEU A 201 11.74 8.99 13.57
CA LEU A 201 12.35 9.80 12.52
C LEU A 201 11.45 10.89 11.93
N TYR A 202 10.13 10.73 11.94
CA TYR A 202 9.21 11.63 11.23
C TYR A 202 9.27 13.10 11.70
N ARG A 203 9.75 13.36 12.93
CA ARG A 203 10.01 14.69 13.50
C ARG A 203 11.45 14.87 13.98
N ASP A 204 12.37 14.02 13.53
CA ASP A 204 13.78 14.18 13.86
C ASP A 204 14.28 15.51 13.24
N PRO A 205 14.92 16.41 14.00
CA PRO A 205 15.37 17.71 13.51
C PRO A 205 16.27 17.62 12.27
N CYS A 206 16.98 16.51 12.06
CA CYS A 206 17.80 16.30 10.87
C CYS A 206 16.99 16.28 9.57
N PHE A 207 15.67 16.05 9.61
CA PHE A 207 14.80 16.09 8.42
C PHE A 207 14.09 17.43 8.20
N GLU A 208 14.14 18.35 9.17
CA GLU A 208 13.32 19.57 9.16
C GLU A 208 13.63 20.48 7.96
N GLU A 209 14.89 20.58 7.56
CA GLU A 209 15.29 21.38 6.40
C GLU A 209 14.71 20.84 5.08
N TYR A 210 14.58 19.52 4.93
CA TYR A 210 13.99 18.91 3.75
C TYR A 210 12.48 19.17 3.68
N TYR A 211 11.79 19.09 4.83
CA TYR A 211 10.37 19.40 4.92
C TYR A 211 10.04 20.85 4.55
N LYS A 212 10.92 21.78 4.93
CA LYS A 212 10.81 23.21 4.56
C LYS A 212 11.12 23.45 3.10
N LYS A 213 11.99 22.63 2.50
CA LYS A 213 12.43 22.77 1.10
C LYS A 213 11.35 22.33 0.12
N ASP A 214 10.71 21.20 0.38
CA ASP A 214 9.69 20.63 -0.50
C ASP A 214 8.73 19.74 0.30
N GLU A 215 7.43 20.02 0.18
CA GLU A 215 6.37 19.29 0.88
C GLU A 215 6.37 17.79 0.55
N CYS A 216 6.89 17.39 -0.62
CA CYS A 216 7.05 15.99 -1.01
C CYS A 216 7.86 15.20 0.01
N TYR A 217 8.89 15.79 0.65
CA TYR A 217 9.64 15.09 1.70
C TYR A 217 8.77 14.80 2.92
N THR A 218 7.92 15.75 3.33
CA THR A 218 6.99 15.55 4.45
C THR A 218 5.97 14.45 4.13
N ILE A 219 5.42 14.46 2.91
CA ILE A 219 4.42 13.49 2.46
C ILE A 219 5.03 12.09 2.35
N PHE A 220 6.19 11.95 1.71
CA PHE A 220 6.76 10.66 1.30
C PHE A 220 7.83 10.11 2.25
N ILE A 221 8.18 10.79 3.35
CA ILE A 221 9.17 10.25 4.31
C ILE A 221 8.76 8.88 4.86
N HIS A 222 7.46 8.63 5.06
CA HIS A 222 6.98 7.31 5.50
C HIS A 222 7.48 6.19 4.57
N GLN A 223 7.46 6.43 3.27
CA GLN A 223 7.88 5.47 2.24
C GLN A 223 9.41 5.39 2.12
N ALA A 224 10.14 6.49 2.32
CA ALA A 224 11.60 6.46 2.39
C ALA A 224 12.10 5.65 3.60
N ILE A 225 11.46 5.82 4.76
CA ILE A 225 11.74 5.03 5.96
C ILE A 225 11.40 3.54 5.73
N LEU A 226 10.29 3.24 5.05
CA LEU A 226 9.96 1.86 4.65
C LEU A 226 11.10 1.24 3.83
N ALA A 227 11.63 1.97 2.85
CA ALA A 227 12.76 1.49 2.05
C ALA A 227 14.00 1.22 2.92
N GLY A 228 14.34 2.15 3.82
CA GLY A 228 15.42 1.95 4.78
C GLY A 228 15.24 0.70 5.66
N VAL A 229 14.03 0.48 6.16
CA VAL A 229 13.69 -0.67 7.00
C VAL A 229 13.74 -1.98 6.22
N ILE A 230 13.18 -2.04 5.01
CA ILE A 230 13.25 -3.24 4.16
C ILE A 230 14.71 -3.59 3.87
N LEU A 231 15.53 -2.60 3.50
CA LEU A 231 16.94 -2.84 3.20
C LEU A 231 17.72 -3.27 4.44
N SER A 232 17.48 -2.70 5.62
CA SER A 232 18.22 -3.09 6.81
C SER A 232 17.81 -4.46 7.35
N THR A 233 16.56 -4.89 7.16
CA THR A 233 16.01 -6.11 7.78
C THR A 233 15.82 -7.30 6.85
N VAL A 234 15.64 -7.07 5.54
CA VAL A 234 15.30 -8.12 4.57
C VAL A 234 16.44 -8.33 3.56
N LYS A 235 16.86 -9.59 3.38
CA LYS A 235 17.86 -9.94 2.36
C LYS A 235 17.23 -9.85 0.97
N ARG A 236 17.96 -9.35 -0.03
CA ARG A 236 17.47 -9.18 -1.41
C ARG A 236 16.79 -10.43 -1.99
N HIS A 237 17.37 -11.61 -1.80
CA HIS A 237 16.79 -12.86 -2.33
C HIS A 237 15.45 -13.26 -1.66
N LYS A 238 15.10 -12.65 -0.53
CA LYS A 238 13.81 -12.83 0.18
C LYS A 238 12.71 -11.88 -0.32
N LEU A 239 13.06 -10.92 -1.18
CA LEU A 239 12.10 -10.02 -1.82
C LEU A 239 11.54 -10.66 -3.10
N GLN A 240 10.25 -10.47 -3.34
CA GLN A 240 9.54 -10.86 -4.54
C GLN A 240 8.92 -9.63 -5.19
N GLU A 241 9.47 -9.21 -6.33
CA GLU A 241 8.82 -8.17 -7.14
C GLU A 241 7.61 -8.78 -7.83
N LEU A 242 6.43 -8.20 -7.62
CA LEU A 242 5.21 -8.63 -8.29
C LEU A 242 5.19 -8.13 -9.74
N PRO A 243 4.48 -8.80 -10.66
CA PRO A 243 4.30 -8.31 -12.03
C PRO A 243 3.70 -6.90 -12.09
N PHE A 244 3.96 -6.15 -13.16
CA PHE A 244 3.43 -4.77 -13.32
C PHE A 244 1.90 -4.69 -13.34
N THR A 245 1.21 -5.82 -13.59
CA THR A 245 -0.24 -5.94 -13.51
C THR A 245 -0.77 -5.86 -12.06
N TYR A 246 0.11 -5.87 -11.07
CA TYR A 246 -0.18 -5.55 -9.68
C TYR A 246 0.20 -4.10 -9.39
N ASN A 247 -0.62 -3.46 -8.56
CA ASN A 247 -0.45 -2.08 -8.12
C ASN A 247 -0.35 -1.09 -9.29
N TYR A 248 -1.09 -1.31 -10.37
CA TYR A 248 -1.02 -0.44 -11.54
C TYR A 248 -1.73 0.91 -11.29
N PRO A 249 -1.10 2.08 -11.55
CA PRO A 249 -1.73 3.39 -11.30
C PRO A 249 -2.66 3.79 -12.46
N LEU A 250 -3.97 3.59 -12.30
CA LEU A 250 -4.94 3.97 -13.33
C LEU A 250 -4.93 5.47 -13.62
N HIS A 251 -4.78 6.32 -12.60
CA HIS A 251 -4.67 7.77 -12.78
C HIS A 251 -3.47 8.19 -13.67
N LEU A 252 -2.47 7.32 -13.84
CA LEU A 252 -1.28 7.55 -14.67
C LEU A 252 -1.29 6.68 -15.95
N TYR A 253 -2.44 6.18 -16.35
CA TYR A 253 -2.57 5.28 -17.51
C TYR A 253 -1.98 5.91 -18.79
N HIS A 254 -2.24 7.19 -19.03
CA HIS A 254 -1.74 7.89 -20.21
C HIS A 254 -0.25 8.26 -20.14
N GLU A 255 0.34 8.23 -18.95
CA GLU A 255 1.77 8.50 -18.71
C GLU A 255 2.62 7.23 -18.72
N SER A 256 2.00 6.07 -18.42
CA SER A 256 2.70 4.78 -18.35
C SER A 256 3.40 4.42 -19.67
N PRO A 257 4.65 3.90 -19.64
CA PRO A 257 5.35 3.43 -20.84
C PRO A 257 4.51 2.46 -21.66
N ARG A 258 4.62 2.50 -22.99
CA ARG A 258 3.77 1.67 -23.88
C ARG A 258 3.82 0.18 -23.55
N ASP A 259 5.01 -0.33 -23.23
CA ASP A 259 5.21 -1.75 -22.93
C ASP A 259 4.71 -2.15 -21.52
N LEU A 260 4.40 -1.16 -20.67
CA LEU A 260 3.85 -1.35 -19.33
C LEU A 260 2.40 -0.88 -19.21
N ARG A 261 1.82 -0.35 -20.30
CA ARG A 261 0.43 0.08 -20.35
C ARG A 261 -0.43 -1.10 -20.80
N PRO A 262 -1.40 -1.55 -19.99
CA PRO A 262 -2.25 -2.66 -20.37
C PRO A 262 -3.11 -2.24 -21.58
N GLN A 263 -3.36 -3.17 -22.50
CA GLN A 263 -4.29 -2.91 -23.62
C GLN A 263 -5.74 -2.88 -23.13
N ASP A 264 -6.05 -3.71 -22.13
CA ASP A 264 -7.32 -3.76 -21.44
C ASP A 264 -7.08 -3.68 -19.93
N VAL A 265 -7.80 -2.81 -19.22
CA VAL A 265 -7.75 -2.73 -17.76
C VAL A 265 -8.12 -4.07 -17.12
N ASN A 266 -8.93 -4.89 -17.80
CA ASN A 266 -9.27 -6.23 -17.35
C ASN A 266 -8.06 -7.19 -17.32
N ASP A 267 -6.93 -6.85 -17.93
CA ASP A 267 -5.69 -7.64 -17.85
C ASP A 267 -4.91 -7.40 -16.54
N LEU A 268 -5.26 -6.34 -15.81
CA LEU A 268 -4.67 -6.05 -14.52
C LEU A 268 -5.16 -7.03 -13.45
N ILE A 269 -4.32 -7.25 -12.44
CA ILE A 269 -4.67 -8.03 -11.26
C ILE A 269 -5.13 -7.11 -10.15
N THR A 270 -4.34 -6.08 -9.84
CA THR A 270 -4.76 -5.00 -8.95
C THR A 270 -4.38 -3.65 -9.52
N ALA A 271 -5.21 -2.65 -9.24
CA ALA A 271 -4.99 -1.30 -9.76
C ALA A 271 -5.34 -0.25 -8.71
N ARG A 272 -4.58 0.85 -8.67
CA ARG A 272 -4.84 2.02 -7.83
C ARG A 272 -5.54 3.08 -8.65
N TYR A 273 -6.71 3.52 -8.19
CA TYR A 273 -7.47 4.53 -8.91
C TYR A 273 -7.16 5.95 -8.46
N GLU A 274 -6.87 6.20 -7.17
CA GLU A 274 -6.69 7.51 -6.51
C GLU A 274 -7.83 8.53 -6.70
N GLU A 275 -8.41 8.64 -7.89
CA GLU A 275 -9.43 9.59 -8.27
C GLU A 275 -10.62 8.87 -8.93
N PRO A 276 -11.88 9.09 -8.50
CA PRO A 276 -13.01 8.34 -9.06
C PRO A 276 -13.23 8.52 -10.56
N HIS A 277 -12.77 9.64 -11.14
CA HIS A 277 -13.00 9.94 -12.55
C HIS A 277 -12.19 9.04 -13.50
N VAL A 278 -11.16 8.32 -13.02
CA VAL A 278 -10.39 7.41 -13.90
C VAL A 278 -11.27 6.32 -14.51
N PHE A 279 -12.35 5.96 -13.81
CA PHE A 279 -13.30 4.95 -14.27
C PHE A 279 -14.06 5.37 -15.53
N GLU A 280 -14.01 6.66 -15.89
CA GLU A 280 -14.66 7.23 -17.06
C GLU A 280 -13.66 7.48 -18.22
N THR A 281 -12.37 7.60 -17.92
CA THR A 281 -11.34 8.03 -18.89
C THR A 281 -10.59 6.88 -19.55
N ILE A 282 -10.68 5.66 -19.00
CA ILE A 282 -9.93 4.49 -19.46
C ILE A 282 -10.93 3.41 -19.94
N PRO A 283 -10.62 2.63 -20.99
CA PRO A 283 -11.49 1.54 -21.41
C PRO A 283 -11.58 0.42 -20.36
N PHE A 284 -12.77 0.25 -19.78
CA PHE A 284 -13.15 -0.92 -19.01
C PHE A 284 -14.07 -1.82 -19.83
N HIS A 285 -13.87 -3.13 -19.76
CA HIS A 285 -14.74 -4.10 -20.42
C HIS A 285 -15.52 -4.95 -19.41
N ASN A 286 -16.52 -5.68 -19.90
CA ASN A 286 -17.22 -6.65 -19.07
C ASN A 286 -16.28 -7.80 -18.65
N PRO A 287 -16.41 -8.35 -17.43
CA PRO A 287 -17.47 -8.06 -16.44
C PRO A 287 -17.23 -6.81 -15.57
N LEU A 288 -16.00 -6.28 -15.53
CA LEU A 288 -15.61 -5.18 -14.63
C LEU A 288 -16.45 -3.91 -14.84
N LYS A 289 -16.68 -3.50 -16.09
CA LYS A 289 -17.49 -2.32 -16.41
C LYS A 289 -18.90 -2.40 -15.82
N SER A 290 -19.63 -3.48 -16.13
CA SER A 290 -20.98 -3.69 -15.61
C SER A 290 -21.02 -3.75 -14.08
N TRP A 291 -19.99 -4.33 -13.46
CA TRP A 291 -19.87 -4.38 -12.00
C TRP A 291 -19.67 -2.99 -11.39
N LEU A 292 -18.74 -2.18 -11.92
CA LEU A 292 -18.52 -0.80 -11.48
C LEU A 292 -19.79 0.05 -11.64
N THR A 293 -20.46 -0.03 -12.79
CA THR A 293 -21.72 0.70 -13.02
C THR A 293 -22.78 0.32 -11.99
N ARG A 294 -22.97 -0.98 -11.72
CA ARG A 294 -23.94 -1.42 -10.70
C ARG A 294 -23.57 -0.94 -9.31
N PHE A 295 -22.29 -1.03 -8.95
CA PHE A 295 -21.79 -0.58 -7.66
C PHE A 295 -22.03 0.91 -7.44
N PHE A 296 -21.79 1.74 -8.47
CA PHE A 296 -22.04 3.19 -8.40
C PHE A 296 -23.53 3.54 -8.45
N SER A 297 -24.38 2.72 -9.08
CA SER A 297 -25.84 2.95 -9.16
C SER A 297 -26.63 2.54 -7.93
N GLN A 298 -26.05 1.73 -7.03
CA GLN A 298 -26.69 1.30 -5.77
C GLN A 298 -26.61 2.36 -4.66
N ARG A 299 -26.40 3.62 -5.05
CA ARG A 299 -26.32 4.78 -4.16
C ARG A 299 -27.58 5.63 -4.26
#